data_AF-K9PFL2-F1
#
_entry.id   AF-K9PFL2-F1
#
_cell.length_a   1.000
_cell.length_b   1.000
_cell.length_c   1.000
_cell.angle_alpha   90.00
_cell.angle_beta   90.00
_cell.angle_gamma   90.00
#
_symmetry.space_group_name_H-M   'P 1'
#
loop_
_entity.id
_entity.type
_entity.pdbx_description
1 polymer ?
#
loop_
_entity_poly.entity_id
_entity_poly.type
_entity_poly.pdbx_seq_one_letter_code
_entity_poly.pdbx_strand_id
1 'polypeptide(L)'
;MDAEELLENYAMGHRHFLGENLRGVDLKGANLRDIDLTEVDLTGADLNDANLSNATLRRTDLTRASLTGANLSGLVDTSYLNLSGADLSGADLRAANLQGVNLKKACLQSVNLDTADLQAVDLRRANLKGASLRRADLTGANIYGANLEDADLTGAIMPDGEVYQPIASEVKVGNQEVSLEKVISMTREIINTDKAPAPVGPYNQAIAASGKFIFVAGQIAIDPRLGDVVYTDDVVKQTEQVIANLEAILIAAGATFQNVVKTTVFLASLKDFAAVNAVYAKYFPEDTAPARACVEVSRLPKDVLVEIDCIAVIQ
;
A
#
# COMPACT_ATOMS: atom_id res chain seq x y z
N MET A 1 39.27 -5.00 -17.54
CA MET A 1 39.33 -3.76 -18.33
C MET A 1 39.28 -2.57 -17.40
N ASP A 2 39.84 -1.42 -17.76
CA ASP A 2 39.64 -0.14 -17.05
C ASP A 2 38.78 0.84 -17.89
N ALA A 3 38.55 2.04 -17.36
CA ALA A 3 37.71 3.04 -18.05
C ALA A 3 38.32 3.51 -19.38
N GLU A 4 39.64 3.70 -19.44
CA GLU A 4 40.32 4.20 -20.64
C GLU A 4 40.24 3.14 -21.75
N GLU A 5 40.56 1.89 -21.42
CA GLU A 5 40.46 0.76 -22.36
C GLU A 5 39.02 0.56 -22.86
N LEU A 6 38.01 0.71 -22.00
CA LEU A 6 36.61 0.62 -22.43
C LEU A 6 36.26 1.74 -23.42
N LEU A 7 36.62 2.98 -23.11
CA LEU A 7 36.28 4.15 -23.92
C LEU A 7 37.01 4.13 -25.27
N GLU A 8 38.26 3.67 -25.32
CA GLU A 8 39.02 3.47 -26.56
C GLU A 8 38.36 2.42 -27.45
N ASN A 9 38.05 1.24 -26.90
CA ASN A 9 37.36 0.19 -27.63
C ASN A 9 35.97 0.66 -28.13
N TYR A 10 35.24 1.40 -27.30
CA TYR A 10 33.94 1.94 -27.66
C TYR A 10 34.07 2.97 -28.81
N ALA A 11 35.09 3.84 -28.77
CA ALA A 11 35.39 4.80 -29.83
C ALA A 11 35.81 4.13 -31.15
N MET A 12 36.42 2.93 -31.07
CA MET A 12 36.71 2.09 -32.24
C MET A 12 35.48 1.37 -32.82
N GLY A 13 34.31 1.53 -32.21
CA GLY A 13 33.05 0.95 -32.68
C GLY A 13 32.69 -0.38 -32.01
N HIS A 14 33.48 -0.86 -31.04
CA HIS A 14 33.08 -2.00 -30.24
C HIS A 14 31.89 -1.62 -29.35
N ARG A 15 30.91 -2.52 -29.23
CA ARG A 15 29.70 -2.32 -28.40
C ARG A 15 29.48 -3.41 -27.38
N HIS A 16 30.06 -4.60 -27.56
CA HIS A 16 29.88 -5.74 -26.68
C HIS A 16 31.04 -5.85 -25.70
N PHE A 17 30.75 -5.62 -24.42
CA PHE A 17 31.69 -5.69 -23.31
C PHE A 17 31.13 -6.68 -22.29
N LEU A 18 31.21 -7.98 -22.60
CA LEU A 18 30.49 -9.02 -21.86
C LEU A 18 31.29 -9.53 -20.66
N GLY A 19 30.68 -9.60 -19.48
CA GLY A 19 31.28 -10.25 -18.31
C GLY A 19 32.51 -9.54 -17.71
N GLU A 20 32.77 -8.30 -18.12
CA GLU A 20 33.90 -7.52 -17.64
C GLU A 20 33.73 -7.11 -16.16
N ASN A 21 34.86 -6.96 -15.46
CA ASN A 21 34.89 -6.37 -14.13
C ASN A 21 35.31 -4.90 -14.24
N LEU A 22 34.35 -4.02 -14.01
CA LEU A 22 34.47 -2.56 -14.07
C LEU A 22 34.01 -1.94 -12.73
N ARG A 23 34.26 -2.62 -11.62
CA ARG A 23 33.89 -2.11 -10.28
C ARG A 23 34.58 -0.78 -10.01
N GLY A 24 33.81 0.22 -9.60
CA GLY A 24 34.34 1.52 -9.18
C GLY A 24 35.01 2.35 -10.29
N VAL A 25 34.83 1.99 -11.56
CA VAL A 25 35.40 2.77 -12.67
C VAL A 25 34.76 4.16 -12.75
N ASP A 26 35.52 5.12 -13.27
CA ASP A 26 35.02 6.45 -13.60
C ASP A 26 34.66 6.50 -15.08
N LEU A 27 33.36 6.51 -15.37
CA LEU A 27 32.76 6.67 -16.68
C LEU A 27 31.84 7.91 -16.70
N LYS A 28 32.13 8.90 -15.84
CA LYS A 28 31.36 10.13 -15.75
C LYS A 28 31.29 10.85 -17.09
N GLY A 29 30.07 11.19 -17.52
CA GLY A 29 29.81 11.88 -18.78
C GLY A 29 30.12 11.05 -20.03
N ALA A 30 30.45 9.76 -19.90
CA ALA A 30 30.77 8.91 -21.04
C ALA A 30 29.56 8.75 -21.96
N ASN A 31 29.79 8.79 -23.27
CA ASN A 31 28.78 8.42 -24.25
C ASN A 31 28.88 6.93 -24.56
N LEU A 32 27.97 6.15 -23.99
CA LEU A 32 27.89 4.68 -24.07
C LEU A 32 26.55 4.23 -24.66
N ARG A 33 25.98 5.03 -25.57
CA ARG A 33 24.72 4.72 -26.25
C ARG A 33 24.80 3.39 -27.01
N ASP A 34 23.74 2.59 -26.94
CA ASP A 34 23.64 1.28 -27.59
C ASP A 34 24.75 0.29 -27.14
N ILE A 35 25.42 0.53 -26.00
CA ILE A 35 26.42 -0.40 -25.44
C ILE A 35 25.74 -1.67 -24.90
N ASP A 36 26.42 -2.80 -25.02
CA ASP A 36 26.03 -4.06 -24.41
C ASP A 36 27.01 -4.40 -23.28
N LEU A 37 26.50 -4.26 -22.05
CA LEU A 37 27.20 -4.51 -20.79
C LEU A 37 26.65 -5.78 -20.11
N THR A 38 26.16 -6.73 -20.90
CA THR A 38 25.61 -7.98 -20.37
C THR A 38 26.61 -8.68 -19.44
N GLU A 39 26.15 -9.06 -18.25
CA GLU A 39 26.93 -9.75 -17.20
C GLU A 39 28.14 -8.97 -16.64
N VAL A 40 28.23 -7.66 -16.90
CA VAL A 40 29.29 -6.80 -16.37
C VAL A 40 29.06 -6.43 -14.90
N ASP A 41 30.13 -6.35 -14.13
CA ASP A 41 30.12 -5.82 -12.77
C ASP A 41 30.58 -4.34 -12.76
N LEU A 42 29.62 -3.44 -12.56
CA LEU A 42 29.80 -1.98 -12.41
C LEU A 42 29.50 -1.53 -10.96
N THR A 43 29.64 -2.43 -9.97
CA THR A 43 29.35 -2.09 -8.58
C THR A 43 30.18 -0.87 -8.16
N GLY A 44 29.50 0.17 -7.67
CA GLY A 44 30.14 1.41 -7.20
C GLY A 44 30.79 2.28 -8.28
N ALA A 45 30.57 2.00 -9.57
CA ALA A 45 31.08 2.85 -10.65
C ALA A 45 30.48 4.26 -10.61
N ASP A 46 31.23 5.25 -11.10
CA ASP A 46 30.73 6.60 -11.38
C ASP A 46 30.29 6.67 -12.85
N LEU A 47 28.99 6.77 -13.06
CA LEU A 47 28.31 6.93 -14.34
C LEU A 47 27.46 8.21 -14.34
N ASN A 48 27.79 9.18 -13.47
CA ASN A 48 27.07 10.45 -13.42
C ASN A 48 27.11 11.12 -14.80
N ASP A 49 25.98 11.66 -15.25
CA ASP A 49 25.81 12.32 -16.55
C ASP A 49 26.15 11.43 -17.78
N ALA A 50 26.39 10.12 -17.60
CA ALA A 50 26.70 9.22 -18.70
C ALA A 50 25.46 8.98 -19.59
N ASN A 51 25.69 8.77 -20.89
CA ASN A 51 24.64 8.39 -21.83
C ASN A 51 24.66 6.88 -22.06
N LEU A 52 23.75 6.16 -21.42
CA LEU A 52 23.48 4.72 -21.57
C LEU A 52 22.17 4.47 -22.32
N SER A 53 21.67 5.45 -23.09
CA SER A 53 20.42 5.26 -23.83
C SER A 53 20.51 4.05 -24.75
N ASN A 54 19.44 3.26 -24.80
CA ASN A 54 19.35 1.98 -25.52
C ASN A 54 20.40 0.92 -25.14
N ALA A 55 21.05 1.02 -23.98
CA ALA A 55 21.99 0.00 -23.55
C ALA A 55 21.29 -1.33 -23.24
N THR A 56 22.05 -2.42 -23.40
CA THR A 56 21.70 -3.76 -22.92
C THR A 56 22.42 -3.98 -21.58
N LEU A 57 21.65 -4.15 -20.51
CA LEU A 57 22.14 -4.28 -19.12
C LEU A 57 21.69 -5.60 -18.48
N ARG A 58 21.56 -6.66 -19.30
CA ARG A 58 21.14 -7.98 -18.85
C ARG A 58 22.14 -8.51 -17.83
N ARG A 59 21.67 -8.85 -16.62
CA ARG A 59 22.49 -9.39 -15.52
C ARG A 59 23.68 -8.49 -15.12
N THR A 60 23.64 -7.21 -15.46
CA THR A 60 24.65 -6.23 -15.05
C THR A 60 24.43 -5.87 -13.57
N ASP A 61 25.52 -5.74 -12.79
CA ASP A 61 25.45 -5.28 -11.40
C ASP A 61 25.89 -3.81 -11.29
N LEU A 62 24.94 -2.93 -11.00
CA LEU A 62 25.14 -1.50 -10.74
C LEU A 62 24.88 -1.16 -9.27
N THR A 63 24.99 -2.15 -8.37
CA THR A 63 24.79 -1.93 -6.93
C THR A 63 25.65 -0.76 -6.45
N ARG A 64 25.01 0.22 -5.78
CA ARG A 64 25.68 1.43 -5.24
C ARG A 64 26.47 2.26 -6.27
N ALA A 65 26.22 2.11 -7.58
CA ALA A 65 26.77 2.98 -8.60
C ALA A 65 26.16 4.39 -8.50
N SER A 66 26.91 5.40 -8.95
CA SER A 66 26.42 6.77 -9.08
C SER A 66 26.00 7.03 -10.53
N LEU A 67 24.74 7.34 -10.75
CA LEU A 67 24.07 7.53 -12.05
C LEU A 67 23.28 8.85 -12.06
N THR A 68 23.70 9.83 -11.25
CA THR A 68 23.01 11.12 -11.14
C THR A 68 23.01 11.80 -12.51
N GLY A 69 21.84 12.23 -12.98
CA GLY A 69 21.68 12.88 -14.29
C GLY A 69 21.96 11.98 -15.51
N ALA A 70 22.24 10.69 -15.33
CA ALA A 70 22.53 9.78 -16.44
C ALA A 70 21.30 9.58 -17.33
N ASN A 71 21.54 9.36 -18.63
CA ASN A 71 20.50 9.01 -19.57
C ASN A 71 20.46 7.49 -19.76
N LEU A 72 19.46 6.83 -19.21
CA LEU A 72 19.13 5.41 -19.36
C LEU A 72 17.80 5.23 -20.11
N SER A 73 17.42 6.16 -20.98
CA SER A 73 16.16 6.05 -21.74
C SER A 73 16.24 4.91 -22.76
N GLY A 74 15.12 4.20 -22.93
CA GLY A 74 14.98 3.15 -23.93
C GLY A 74 15.86 1.91 -23.74
N LEU A 75 16.30 1.58 -22.51
CA LEU A 75 17.01 0.32 -22.22
C LEU A 75 16.31 -0.88 -22.88
N VAL A 76 17.12 -1.74 -23.51
CA VAL A 76 16.61 -2.79 -24.41
C VAL A 76 16.34 -4.10 -23.65
N ASP A 77 17.29 -4.54 -22.83
CA ASP A 77 17.18 -5.73 -21.99
C ASP A 77 17.81 -5.46 -20.63
N THR A 78 16.98 -5.48 -19.59
CA THR A 78 17.37 -5.28 -18.18
C THR A 78 17.09 -6.52 -17.35
N SER A 79 16.96 -7.69 -17.98
CA SER A 79 16.63 -8.92 -17.28
C SER A 79 17.69 -9.20 -16.21
N TYR A 80 17.25 -9.30 -14.96
CA TYR A 80 18.12 -9.47 -13.78
C TYR A 80 19.12 -8.33 -13.53
N LEU A 81 18.86 -7.12 -14.03
CA LEU A 81 19.63 -5.93 -13.69
C LEU A 81 19.50 -5.62 -12.18
N ASN A 82 20.63 -5.33 -11.55
CA ASN A 82 20.67 -4.95 -10.13
C ASN A 82 21.14 -3.51 -9.95
N LEU A 83 20.24 -2.65 -9.49
CA LEU A 83 20.48 -1.23 -9.17
C LEU A 83 20.30 -0.96 -7.66
N SER A 84 20.43 -1.98 -6.82
CA SER A 84 20.15 -1.83 -5.39
C SER A 84 21.10 -0.82 -4.73
N GLY A 85 20.53 0.16 -4.05
CA GLY A 85 21.28 1.25 -3.41
C GLY A 85 22.04 2.17 -4.35
N ALA A 86 21.83 2.11 -5.67
CA ALA A 86 22.40 3.06 -6.62
C ALA A 86 21.76 4.45 -6.47
N ASP A 87 22.48 5.49 -6.89
CA ASP A 87 21.97 6.86 -6.93
C ASP A 87 21.63 7.26 -8.37
N LEU A 88 20.35 7.30 -8.71
CA LEU A 88 19.82 7.69 -10.01
C LEU A 88 19.09 9.04 -9.94
N SER A 89 19.45 9.90 -8.99
CA SER A 89 18.79 11.19 -8.82
C SER A 89 18.84 12.01 -10.12
N GLY A 90 17.69 12.49 -10.59
CA GLY A 90 17.58 13.24 -11.84
C GLY A 90 17.89 12.47 -13.13
N ALA A 91 18.09 11.15 -13.08
CA ALA A 91 18.34 10.35 -14.27
C ALA A 91 17.10 10.27 -15.18
N ASP A 92 17.33 10.01 -16.47
CA ASP A 92 16.28 9.79 -17.47
C ASP A 92 16.14 8.31 -17.77
N LEU A 93 15.05 7.68 -17.34
CA LEU A 93 14.66 6.29 -17.58
C LEU A 93 13.35 6.21 -18.40
N ARG A 94 13.02 7.26 -19.16
CA ARG A 94 11.79 7.28 -19.97
C ARG A 94 11.73 6.10 -20.93
N ALA A 95 10.55 5.48 -20.99
CA ALA A 95 10.27 4.33 -21.84
C ALA A 95 11.27 3.17 -21.68
N ALA A 96 12.04 3.11 -20.58
CA ALA A 96 12.91 1.99 -20.29
C ALA A 96 12.05 0.77 -19.93
N ASN A 97 12.46 -0.41 -20.40
CA ASN A 97 11.99 -1.66 -19.83
C ASN A 97 12.76 -1.91 -18.53
N LEU A 98 12.07 -1.97 -17.40
CA LEU A 98 12.63 -2.22 -16.07
C LEU A 98 11.89 -3.37 -15.38
N GLN A 99 11.27 -4.26 -16.15
CA GLN A 99 10.51 -5.38 -15.61
C GLN A 99 11.39 -6.26 -14.70
N GLY A 100 10.95 -6.47 -13.46
CA GLY A 100 11.63 -7.30 -12.47
C GLY A 100 12.99 -6.77 -11.98
N VAL A 101 13.36 -5.54 -12.32
CA VAL A 101 14.64 -4.94 -11.90
C VAL A 101 14.69 -4.72 -10.39
N ASN A 102 15.86 -4.89 -9.79
CA ASN A 102 16.06 -4.63 -8.37
C ASN A 102 16.52 -3.19 -8.11
N LEU A 103 15.61 -2.34 -7.62
CA LEU A 103 15.85 -0.94 -7.23
C LEU A 103 15.74 -0.73 -5.71
N LYS A 104 15.87 -1.80 -4.92
CA LYS A 104 15.74 -1.75 -3.46
C LYS A 104 16.74 -0.73 -2.87
N LYS A 105 16.24 0.18 -2.03
CA LYS A 105 17.01 1.27 -1.39
C LYS A 105 17.71 2.23 -2.37
N ALA A 106 17.37 2.23 -3.66
CA ALA A 106 17.93 3.19 -4.61
C ALA A 106 17.44 4.61 -4.32
N CYS A 107 18.27 5.61 -4.67
CA CYS A 107 17.86 7.00 -4.72
C CYS A 107 17.37 7.32 -6.14
N LEU A 108 16.12 7.72 -6.26
CA LEU A 108 15.39 7.97 -7.51
C LEU A 108 14.74 9.37 -7.46
N GLN A 109 15.33 10.29 -6.71
CA GLN A 109 14.75 11.63 -6.53
C GLN A 109 14.72 12.36 -7.86
N SER A 110 13.58 12.95 -8.21
CA SER A 110 13.41 13.68 -9.47
C SER A 110 13.76 12.89 -10.74
N VAL A 111 13.77 11.55 -10.66
CA VAL A 111 14.01 10.69 -11.82
C VAL A 111 12.85 10.80 -12.81
N ASN A 112 13.13 10.66 -14.10
CA ASN A 112 12.11 10.60 -15.13
C ASN A 112 11.85 9.15 -15.56
N LEU A 113 10.71 8.60 -15.17
CA LEU A 113 10.22 7.26 -15.47
C LEU A 113 8.95 7.31 -16.35
N ASP A 114 8.69 8.42 -17.05
CA ASP A 114 7.49 8.53 -17.88
C ASP A 114 7.43 7.37 -18.89
N THR A 115 6.28 6.71 -18.96
CA THR A 115 5.99 5.57 -19.85
C THR A 115 6.89 4.33 -19.66
N ALA A 116 7.68 4.27 -18.58
CA ALA A 116 8.52 3.11 -18.29
C ALA A 116 7.69 1.87 -17.92
N ASP A 117 8.18 0.69 -18.30
CA ASP A 117 7.64 -0.59 -17.84
C ASP A 117 8.34 -0.96 -16.54
N LEU A 118 7.62 -0.86 -15.42
CA LEU A 118 8.09 -1.14 -14.06
C LEU A 118 7.41 -2.40 -13.49
N GLN A 119 6.88 -3.29 -14.33
CA GLN A 119 6.17 -4.47 -13.85
C GLN A 119 7.07 -5.34 -12.96
N ALA A 120 6.53 -5.78 -11.82
CA ALA A 120 7.24 -6.61 -10.84
C ALA A 120 8.60 -6.05 -10.33
N VAL A 121 8.86 -4.76 -10.49
CA VAL A 121 10.09 -4.12 -9.99
C VAL A 121 10.16 -4.13 -8.46
N ASP A 122 11.35 -4.28 -7.88
CA ASP A 122 11.54 -4.17 -6.42
C ASP A 122 11.99 -2.76 -6.03
N LEU A 123 11.06 -1.94 -5.53
CA LEU A 123 11.29 -0.56 -5.07
C LEU A 123 11.31 -0.45 -3.54
N ARG A 124 11.48 -1.56 -2.81
CA ARG A 124 11.43 -1.53 -1.34
C ARG A 124 12.42 -0.52 -0.77
N ARG A 125 11.91 0.40 0.05
CA ARG A 125 12.69 1.47 0.70
C ARG A 125 13.45 2.39 -0.28
N ALA A 126 13.06 2.45 -1.55
CA ALA A 126 13.62 3.39 -2.51
C ALA A 126 13.08 4.82 -2.28
N ASN A 127 13.82 5.83 -2.70
CA ASN A 127 13.42 7.24 -2.56
C ASN A 127 13.06 7.84 -3.92
N LEU A 128 11.78 7.92 -4.26
CA LEU A 128 11.25 8.49 -5.50
C LEU A 128 10.69 9.92 -5.31
N LYS A 129 11.17 10.66 -4.31
CA LYS A 129 10.66 12.02 -4.05
C LYS A 129 10.76 12.89 -5.31
N GLY A 130 9.65 13.48 -5.74
CA GLY A 130 9.59 14.37 -6.92
C GLY A 130 9.81 13.67 -8.27
N ALA A 131 9.79 12.33 -8.31
CA ALA A 131 9.96 11.58 -9.56
C ALA A 131 8.75 11.75 -10.50
N SER A 132 8.97 11.69 -11.81
CA SER A 132 7.90 11.64 -12.81
C SER A 132 7.68 10.17 -13.21
N LEU A 133 6.49 9.63 -12.99
CA LEU A 133 6.10 8.26 -13.36
C LEU A 133 4.88 8.28 -14.29
N ARG A 134 4.73 9.31 -15.11
CA ARG A 134 3.50 9.53 -15.86
C ARG A 134 3.30 8.40 -16.85
N ARG A 135 2.16 7.73 -16.77
CA ARG A 135 1.81 6.59 -17.63
C ARG A 135 2.80 5.41 -17.55
N ALA A 136 3.58 5.31 -16.47
CA ALA A 136 4.41 4.14 -16.21
C ALA A 136 3.54 2.95 -15.76
N ASP A 137 3.98 1.72 -15.99
CA ASP A 137 3.27 0.51 -15.55
C ASP A 137 3.96 -0.13 -14.35
N LEU A 138 3.41 0.04 -13.15
CA LEU A 138 3.92 -0.55 -11.91
C LEU A 138 3.22 -1.87 -11.53
N THR A 139 2.50 -2.54 -12.42
CA THR A 139 1.74 -3.75 -12.07
C THR A 139 2.62 -4.78 -11.35
N GLY A 140 2.21 -5.19 -10.14
CA GLY A 140 2.96 -6.15 -9.31
C GLY A 140 4.27 -5.61 -8.69
N ALA A 141 4.60 -4.32 -8.84
CA ALA A 141 5.77 -3.73 -8.23
C ALA A 141 5.73 -3.76 -6.69
N ASN A 142 6.88 -4.00 -6.05
CA ASN A 142 6.99 -3.95 -4.60
C ASN A 142 7.42 -2.57 -4.12
N ILE A 143 6.45 -1.74 -3.75
CA ILE A 143 6.67 -0.37 -3.28
C ILE A 143 6.73 -0.24 -1.74
N TYR A 144 6.90 -1.35 -1.00
CA TYR A 144 6.86 -1.30 0.47
C TYR A 144 7.97 -0.39 1.05
N GLY A 145 7.55 0.68 1.73
CA GLY A 145 8.42 1.68 2.32
C GLY A 145 9.10 2.61 1.33
N ALA A 146 8.69 2.62 0.05
CA ALA A 146 9.17 3.60 -0.92
C ALA A 146 8.65 5.00 -0.57
N ASN A 147 9.47 6.04 -0.77
CA ASN A 147 9.06 7.42 -0.65
C ASN A 147 8.56 7.95 -2.00
N LEU A 148 7.27 8.30 -2.09
CA LEU A 148 6.63 8.85 -3.30
C LEU A 148 6.14 10.28 -3.10
N GLU A 149 6.65 10.98 -2.07
CA GLU A 149 6.33 12.40 -1.84
C GLU A 149 6.60 13.23 -3.11
N ASP A 150 5.66 14.08 -3.51
CA ASP A 150 5.74 14.93 -4.70
C ASP A 150 5.92 14.20 -6.05
N ALA A 151 5.78 12.87 -6.12
CA ALA A 151 5.91 12.14 -7.38
C ALA A 151 4.69 12.36 -8.29
N ASP A 152 4.92 12.59 -9.59
CA ASP A 152 3.85 12.68 -10.59
C ASP A 152 3.49 11.29 -11.13
N LEU A 153 2.43 10.70 -10.58
CA LEU A 153 1.92 9.39 -10.99
C LEU A 153 0.87 9.48 -12.11
N THR A 154 0.68 10.65 -12.75
CA THR A 154 -0.41 10.88 -13.71
C THR A 154 -0.54 9.79 -14.76
N GLY A 155 -1.64 9.04 -14.73
CA GLY A 155 -1.95 7.99 -15.71
C GLY A 155 -1.13 6.71 -15.54
N ALA A 156 -0.33 6.57 -14.48
CA ALA A 156 0.43 5.35 -14.19
C ALA A 156 -0.52 4.19 -13.87
N ILE A 157 -0.14 2.95 -14.19
CA ILE A 157 -0.81 1.75 -13.67
C ILE A 157 -0.14 1.39 -12.34
N MET A 158 -0.90 1.26 -11.27
CA MET A 158 -0.41 1.03 -9.91
C MET A 158 -0.16 -0.48 -9.66
N PRO A 159 0.50 -0.86 -8.54
CA PRO A 159 0.82 -2.27 -8.27
C PRO A 159 -0.36 -3.24 -8.24
N ASP A 160 -1.56 -2.76 -7.96
CA ASP A 160 -2.81 -3.53 -7.98
C ASP A 160 -3.45 -3.64 -9.38
N GLY A 161 -2.89 -2.95 -10.38
CA GLY A 161 -3.38 -2.92 -11.76
C GLY A 161 -4.32 -1.75 -12.07
N GLU A 162 -4.63 -0.90 -11.09
CA GLU A 162 -5.52 0.25 -11.29
C GLU A 162 -4.75 1.46 -11.88
N VAL A 163 -5.40 2.24 -12.75
CA VAL A 163 -4.78 3.44 -13.32
C VAL A 163 -4.89 4.61 -12.33
N TYR A 164 -3.77 5.18 -11.93
CA TYR A 164 -3.68 6.43 -11.19
C TYR A 164 -4.21 7.58 -12.04
N GLN A 165 -5.28 8.22 -11.58
CA GLN A 165 -5.79 9.44 -12.19
C GLN A 165 -5.44 10.63 -11.30
N PRO A 166 -4.65 11.61 -11.79
CA PRO A 166 -4.40 12.83 -11.05
C PRO A 166 -5.69 13.66 -11.01
N ILE A 167 -5.93 14.29 -9.87
CA ILE A 167 -7.05 15.23 -9.75
C ILE A 167 -6.63 16.52 -10.45
N ALA A 168 -7.21 16.81 -11.62
CA ALA A 168 -6.82 17.94 -12.45
C ALA A 168 -6.90 19.28 -11.70
N SER A 169 -5.83 20.05 -11.73
CA SER A 169 -5.78 21.43 -11.27
C SER A 169 -6.28 22.40 -12.35
N GLU A 170 -7.17 23.30 -11.92
CA GLU A 170 -7.65 24.55 -12.55
C GLU A 170 -8.94 24.52 -13.38
N VAL A 171 -10.02 25.07 -12.79
CA VAL A 171 -10.83 26.13 -13.39
C VAL A 171 -11.30 27.11 -12.31
N LYS A 172 -10.84 28.37 -12.36
CA LYS A 172 -11.57 29.51 -11.76
C LYS A 172 -12.42 30.16 -12.85
N VAL A 173 -13.75 30.03 -12.80
CA VAL A 173 -14.72 31.11 -13.13
C VAL A 173 -16.09 30.78 -12.50
N GLY A 174 -16.62 31.68 -11.67
CA GLY A 174 -18.06 31.96 -11.59
C GLY A 174 -18.92 31.22 -10.55
N ASN A 175 -19.09 31.84 -9.38
CA ASN A 175 -20.23 31.80 -8.45
C ASN A 175 -21.17 30.56 -8.46
N GLN A 176 -20.91 29.62 -7.56
CA GLN A 176 -21.86 29.13 -6.55
C GLN A 176 -21.15 28.13 -5.63
N GLU A 177 -21.03 28.49 -4.35
CA GLU A 177 -20.51 27.60 -3.30
C GLU A 177 -21.43 26.40 -3.13
N VAL A 178 -21.00 25.23 -3.61
CA VAL A 178 -21.55 23.95 -3.20
C VAL A 178 -20.38 23.07 -2.78
N SER A 179 -20.22 22.92 -1.47
CA SER A 179 -19.17 22.13 -0.82
C SER A 179 -19.35 20.64 -1.13
N LEU A 180 -18.34 20.00 -1.73
CA LEU A 180 -18.39 18.59 -2.11
C LEU A 180 -17.08 17.89 -1.72
N GLU A 181 -17.00 17.57 -0.43
CA GLU A 181 -15.94 16.82 0.28
C GLU A 181 -15.92 15.30 0.03
N LYS A 182 -16.48 14.76 -1.06
CA LYS A 182 -16.58 13.29 -1.25
C LYS A 182 -16.22 12.98 -2.70
N VAL A 183 -15.05 12.42 -3.02
CA VAL A 183 -14.74 10.97 -3.08
C VAL A 183 -13.38 10.87 -3.82
N ILE A 184 -12.29 10.16 -3.46
CA ILE A 184 -11.86 9.37 -2.29
C ILE A 184 -10.33 9.61 -2.18
N SER A 185 -9.89 10.40 -1.22
CA SER A 185 -8.73 10.00 -0.41
C SER A 185 -9.20 8.81 0.39
N MET A 186 -8.44 7.72 0.54
CA MET A 186 -8.72 6.61 1.49
C MET A 186 -9.81 6.95 2.53
N THR A 187 -11.08 6.68 2.21
CA THR A 187 -12.21 7.26 2.94
C THR A 187 -12.48 6.40 4.15
N ARG A 188 -12.00 6.88 5.29
CA ARG A 188 -12.52 6.53 6.60
C ARG A 188 -13.89 7.21 6.75
N GLU A 189 -14.97 6.44 6.74
CA GLU A 189 -16.31 6.92 7.07
C GLU A 189 -16.68 6.52 8.50
N ILE A 190 -17.13 7.50 9.29
CA ILE A 190 -17.61 7.27 10.65
C ILE A 190 -19.06 6.80 10.54
N ILE A 191 -19.35 5.64 11.11
CA ILE A 191 -20.72 5.15 11.26
C ILE A 191 -21.22 5.53 12.65
N ASN A 192 -22.40 6.14 12.69
CA ASN A 192 -23.08 6.51 13.92
C ASN A 192 -24.61 6.34 13.76
N THR A 193 -25.28 5.90 14.81
CA THR A 193 -26.73 5.76 14.92
C THR A 193 -27.20 6.02 16.35
N ASP A 194 -28.35 6.66 16.50
CA ASP A 194 -29.03 6.88 17.79
C ASP A 194 -29.69 5.61 18.34
N LYS A 195 -29.75 4.55 17.53
CA LYS A 195 -30.27 3.22 17.91
C LYS A 195 -29.24 2.33 18.59
N ALA A 196 -28.01 2.82 18.76
CA ALA A 196 -26.95 2.15 19.50
C ALA A 196 -26.31 3.14 20.49
N PRO A 197 -25.66 2.66 21.57
CA PRO A 197 -25.07 3.52 22.58
C PRO A 197 -24.07 4.51 21.99
N ALA A 198 -24.15 5.76 22.42
CA ALA A 198 -23.15 6.76 22.04
C ALA A 198 -21.76 6.37 22.60
N PRO A 199 -20.67 6.63 21.88
CA PRO A 199 -19.32 6.38 22.38
C PRO A 199 -19.03 7.15 23.66
N VAL A 200 -18.52 6.46 24.68
CA VAL A 200 -18.12 7.07 25.97
C VAL A 200 -16.59 7.18 26.01
N GLY A 201 -16.01 7.91 25.05
CA GLY A 201 -14.57 8.09 24.90
C GLY A 201 -14.13 8.41 23.46
N PRO A 202 -12.81 8.49 23.18
CA PRO A 202 -12.27 8.83 21.86
C PRO A 202 -12.32 7.65 20.88
N TYR A 203 -13.50 7.07 20.66
CA TYR A 203 -13.76 6.01 19.68
C TYR A 203 -15.10 6.26 18.94
N ASN A 204 -15.36 5.52 17.87
CA ASN A 204 -16.61 5.59 17.11
C ASN A 204 -17.33 4.24 17.17
N GLN A 205 -18.65 4.22 16.97
CA GLN A 205 -19.45 2.99 16.96
C GLN A 205 -18.94 1.99 15.90
N ALA A 206 -18.70 2.48 14.68
CA ALA A 206 -17.94 1.74 13.69
C ALA A 206 -17.20 2.68 12.73
N ILE A 207 -16.20 2.12 12.04
CA ILE A 207 -15.51 2.76 10.93
C ILE A 207 -15.66 1.90 9.69
N ALA A 208 -16.21 2.49 8.63
CA ALA A 208 -16.09 1.94 7.29
C ALA A 208 -14.77 2.41 6.67
N ALA A 209 -13.95 1.47 6.21
CA ALA A 209 -12.68 1.72 5.56
C ALA A 209 -12.75 1.38 4.06
N SER A 210 -11.96 2.08 3.25
CA SER A 210 -11.78 1.77 1.83
C SER A 210 -11.46 0.29 1.63
N GLY A 211 -12.19 -0.37 0.73
CA GLY A 211 -12.17 -1.84 0.58
C GLY A 211 -13.39 -2.56 1.16
N LYS A 212 -14.45 -1.83 1.53
CA LYS A 212 -15.75 -2.37 1.96
C LYS A 212 -15.74 -3.09 3.32
N PHE A 213 -14.74 -2.81 4.15
CA PHE A 213 -14.66 -3.33 5.52
C PHE A 213 -15.32 -2.38 6.51
N ILE A 214 -16.11 -2.95 7.43
CA ILE A 214 -16.73 -2.25 8.55
C ILE A 214 -16.14 -2.82 9.83
N PHE A 215 -15.47 -1.97 10.61
CA PHE A 215 -14.91 -2.31 11.92
C PHE A 215 -15.83 -1.78 13.00
N VAL A 216 -16.61 -2.66 13.63
CA VAL A 216 -17.55 -2.31 14.71
C VAL A 216 -16.83 -2.41 16.04
N ALA A 217 -16.92 -1.35 16.86
CA ALA A 217 -16.32 -1.33 18.19
C ALA A 217 -17.02 -2.33 19.13
N GLY A 218 -16.33 -2.70 20.21
CA GLY A 218 -16.89 -3.57 21.25
C GLY A 218 -18.19 -3.03 21.82
N GLN A 219 -19.26 -3.78 21.65
CA GLN A 219 -20.58 -3.45 22.17
C GLN A 219 -20.80 -4.10 23.52
N ILE A 220 -21.29 -3.30 24.46
CA ILE A 220 -21.72 -3.72 25.80
C ILE A 220 -23.21 -3.46 25.99
N ALA A 221 -23.80 -4.01 27.06
CA ALA A 221 -25.23 -3.99 27.31
C ALA A 221 -25.77 -2.63 27.82
N ILE A 222 -25.48 -1.55 27.10
CA ILE A 222 -26.11 -0.24 27.32
C ILE A 222 -27.40 -0.16 26.51
N ASP A 223 -28.49 0.28 27.15
CA ASP A 223 -29.71 0.67 26.42
C ASP A 223 -29.52 2.09 25.86
N PRO A 224 -29.57 2.31 24.54
CA PRO A 224 -29.32 3.62 23.92
C PRO A 224 -30.30 4.71 24.37
N ARG A 225 -31.51 4.35 24.85
CA ARG A 225 -32.52 5.31 25.33
C ARG A 225 -32.21 5.78 26.75
N LEU A 226 -31.64 4.90 27.56
CA LEU A 226 -31.29 5.19 28.95
C LEU A 226 -29.86 5.73 29.08
N GLY A 227 -28.98 5.38 28.15
CA GLY A 227 -27.56 5.72 28.19
C GLY A 227 -26.80 4.99 29.29
N ASP A 228 -27.37 3.93 29.86
CA ASP A 228 -26.74 3.16 30.94
C ASP A 228 -26.87 1.64 30.76
N VAL A 229 -26.04 0.91 31.51
CA VAL A 229 -26.01 -0.55 31.49
C VAL A 229 -27.32 -1.11 32.02
N VAL A 230 -27.85 -2.10 31.30
CA VAL A 230 -29.04 -2.84 31.68
C VAL A 230 -28.69 -4.30 31.97
N TYR A 231 -29.49 -4.93 32.83
CA TYR A 231 -29.37 -6.35 33.17
C TYR A 231 -28.03 -6.74 33.82
N THR A 232 -27.60 -6.00 34.84
CA THR A 232 -26.29 -6.13 35.49
C THR A 232 -25.91 -7.56 35.91
N ASP A 233 -26.89 -8.40 36.25
CA ASP A 233 -26.69 -9.77 36.75
C ASP A 233 -27.24 -10.86 35.81
N ASP A 234 -27.62 -10.53 34.58
CA ASP A 234 -28.19 -11.47 33.60
C ASP A 234 -27.43 -11.41 32.26
N VAL A 235 -26.49 -12.35 32.10
CA VAL A 235 -25.65 -12.45 30.90
C VAL A 235 -26.46 -12.72 29.63
N VAL A 236 -27.60 -13.42 29.71
CA VAL A 236 -28.45 -13.69 28.55
C VAL A 236 -29.06 -12.39 28.06
N LYS A 237 -29.65 -11.61 28.97
CA LYS A 237 -30.23 -10.30 28.66
C LYS A 237 -29.19 -9.28 28.22
N GLN A 238 -28.01 -9.29 28.82
CA GLN A 238 -26.89 -8.48 28.33
C GLN A 238 -26.48 -8.85 26.92
N THR A 239 -26.37 -10.15 26.62
CA THR A 239 -26.03 -10.62 25.27
C THR A 239 -27.09 -10.18 24.25
N GLU A 240 -28.38 -10.28 24.59
CA GLU A 240 -29.47 -9.79 23.73
C GLU A 240 -29.33 -8.29 23.44
N GLN A 241 -29.01 -7.47 24.45
CA GLN A 241 -28.79 -6.04 24.26
C GLN A 241 -27.54 -5.73 23.43
N VAL A 242 -26.44 -6.46 23.67
CA VAL A 242 -25.19 -6.33 22.88
C VAL A 242 -25.44 -6.64 21.40
N ILE A 243 -26.17 -7.71 21.10
CA ILE A 243 -26.51 -8.08 19.73
C ILE A 243 -27.43 -7.03 19.08
N ALA A 244 -28.42 -6.49 19.81
CA ALA A 244 -29.27 -5.42 19.30
C ALA A 244 -28.46 -4.15 18.97
N ASN A 245 -27.47 -3.81 19.80
CA ASN A 245 -26.57 -2.69 19.56
C ASN A 245 -25.69 -2.92 18.32
N LEU A 246 -25.14 -4.13 18.15
CA LEU A 246 -24.39 -4.51 16.94
C LEU A 246 -25.26 -4.42 15.69
N GLU A 247 -26.49 -4.94 15.74
CA GLU A 247 -27.43 -4.91 14.61
C GLU A 247 -27.74 -3.47 14.18
N ALA A 248 -28.01 -2.58 15.13
CA ALA A 248 -28.28 -1.18 14.86
C ALA A 248 -27.11 -0.50 14.12
N ILE A 249 -25.86 -0.79 14.53
CA ILE A 249 -24.66 -0.23 13.89
C ILE A 249 -24.44 -0.83 12.50
N LEU A 250 -24.61 -2.15 12.35
CA LEU A 250 -24.51 -2.81 11.05
C LEU A 250 -25.52 -2.25 10.05
N ILE A 251 -26.79 -2.09 10.47
CA ILE A 251 -27.84 -1.49 9.63
C ILE A 251 -27.47 -0.06 9.22
N ALA A 252 -26.95 0.75 10.15
CA ALA A 252 -26.49 2.11 9.86
C ALA A 252 -25.32 2.14 8.87
N ALA A 253 -24.50 1.09 8.84
CA ALA A 253 -23.41 0.89 7.88
C ALA A 253 -23.86 0.25 6.55
N GLY A 254 -25.16 -0.02 6.35
CA GLY A 254 -25.66 -0.71 5.16
C GLY A 254 -25.36 -2.22 5.14
N ALA A 255 -25.12 -2.82 6.31
CA ALA A 255 -24.79 -4.23 6.49
C ALA A 255 -25.85 -4.97 7.32
N THR A 256 -25.76 -6.30 7.30
CA THR A 256 -26.54 -7.23 8.13
C THR A 256 -25.61 -8.23 8.81
N PHE A 257 -26.13 -9.10 9.68
CA PHE A 257 -25.32 -10.17 10.27
C PHE A 257 -24.71 -11.13 9.24
N GLN A 258 -25.30 -11.27 8.05
CA GLN A 258 -24.74 -12.07 6.95
C GLN A 258 -23.46 -11.46 6.35
N ASN A 259 -23.21 -10.18 6.59
CA ASN A 259 -21.99 -9.51 6.17
C ASN A 259 -20.85 -9.68 7.17
N VAL A 260 -21.12 -10.18 8.38
CA VAL A 260 -20.09 -10.32 9.43
C VAL A 260 -19.18 -11.50 9.09
N VAL A 261 -17.88 -11.24 9.07
CA VAL A 261 -16.84 -12.25 8.75
C VAL A 261 -16.04 -12.67 9.98
N LYS A 262 -16.00 -11.84 11.03
CA LYS A 262 -15.27 -12.10 12.27
C LYS A 262 -15.98 -11.47 13.48
N THR A 263 -16.03 -12.18 14.60
CA THR A 263 -16.42 -11.63 15.91
C THR A 263 -15.39 -11.95 16.98
N THR A 264 -15.26 -11.09 17.99
CA THR A 264 -14.54 -11.38 19.23
C THR A 264 -15.53 -11.26 20.38
N VAL A 265 -15.63 -12.31 21.20
CA VAL A 265 -16.53 -12.36 22.36
C VAL A 265 -15.67 -12.34 23.62
N PHE A 266 -15.83 -11.31 24.43
CA PHE A 266 -15.17 -11.18 25.72
C PHE A 266 -16.19 -11.45 26.82
N LEU A 267 -15.87 -12.35 27.74
CA LEU A 267 -16.72 -12.72 28.87
C LEU A 267 -16.03 -12.35 30.19
N ALA A 268 -16.81 -11.87 31.15
CA ALA A 268 -16.34 -11.75 32.54
C ALA A 268 -16.13 -13.13 33.19
N SER A 269 -16.79 -14.17 32.69
CA SER A 269 -16.71 -15.55 33.17
C SER A 269 -17.06 -16.54 32.05
N LEU A 270 -16.18 -17.50 31.78
CA LEU A 270 -16.40 -18.57 30.79
C LEU A 270 -17.50 -19.55 31.21
N LYS A 271 -17.98 -19.50 32.46
CA LYS A 271 -19.16 -20.28 32.89
C LYS A 271 -20.40 -19.89 32.09
N ASP A 272 -20.46 -18.65 31.61
CA ASP A 272 -21.59 -18.11 30.86
C ASP A 272 -21.53 -18.45 29.36
N PHE A 273 -20.48 -19.13 28.90
CA PHE A 273 -20.26 -19.46 27.50
C PHE A 273 -21.46 -20.15 26.84
N ALA A 274 -22.08 -21.12 27.53
CA ALA A 274 -23.25 -21.82 27.00
C ALA A 274 -24.47 -20.90 26.84
N ALA A 275 -24.69 -20.01 27.81
CA ALA A 275 -25.80 -19.06 27.80
C ALA A 275 -25.64 -18.01 26.69
N VAL A 276 -24.44 -17.45 26.55
CA VAL A 276 -24.10 -16.50 25.47
C VAL A 276 -24.23 -17.17 24.10
N ASN A 277 -23.75 -18.41 23.94
CA ASN A 277 -23.87 -19.15 22.66
C ASN A 277 -25.32 -19.39 22.25
N ALA A 278 -26.21 -19.67 23.21
CA ALA A 278 -27.63 -19.88 22.91
C ALA A 278 -28.31 -18.63 22.34
N VAL A 279 -27.86 -17.43 22.72
CA VAL A 279 -28.31 -16.17 22.12
C VAL A 279 -27.62 -15.95 20.77
N TYR A 280 -26.28 -16.08 20.74
CA TYR A 280 -25.45 -15.84 19.56
C TYR A 280 -25.89 -16.67 18.33
N ALA A 281 -26.20 -17.96 18.54
CA ALA A 281 -26.61 -18.88 17.48
C ALA A 281 -27.94 -18.52 16.81
N LYS A 282 -28.76 -17.65 17.41
CA LYS A 282 -29.99 -17.14 16.78
C LYS A 282 -29.71 -16.18 15.62
N TYR A 283 -28.51 -15.57 15.60
CA TYR A 283 -28.12 -14.54 14.63
C TYR A 283 -27.02 -15.02 13.67
N PHE A 284 -26.26 -16.03 14.08
CA PHE A 284 -25.20 -16.65 13.30
C PHE A 284 -25.42 -18.16 13.20
N PRO A 285 -26.16 -18.62 12.16
CA PRO A 285 -26.36 -20.03 11.88
C PRO A 285 -25.04 -20.77 11.66
N GLU A 286 -24.95 -22.05 12.01
CA GLU A 286 -23.69 -22.83 12.01
C GLU A 286 -23.00 -22.88 10.64
N ASP A 287 -23.77 -22.88 9.55
CA ASP A 287 -23.29 -22.94 8.17
C ASP A 287 -22.70 -21.61 7.66
N THR A 288 -23.06 -20.50 8.30
CA THR A 288 -22.72 -19.12 7.88
C THR A 288 -22.07 -18.31 8.99
N ALA A 289 -21.78 -18.93 10.13
CA ALA A 289 -21.22 -18.25 11.29
C ALA A 289 -19.84 -17.66 10.98
N PRO A 290 -19.55 -16.44 11.44
CA PRO A 290 -18.24 -15.82 11.24
C PRO A 290 -17.15 -16.57 11.98
N ALA A 291 -15.90 -16.36 11.55
CA ALA A 291 -14.75 -16.72 12.38
C ALA A 291 -14.91 -16.08 13.78
N ARG A 292 -14.53 -16.80 14.84
CA ARG A 292 -14.76 -16.32 16.21
C ARG A 292 -13.60 -16.62 17.15
N ALA A 293 -13.27 -15.65 17.98
CA ALA A 293 -12.49 -15.86 19.20
C ALA A 293 -13.39 -15.57 20.42
N CYS A 294 -13.30 -16.40 21.46
CA CYS A 294 -14.04 -16.21 22.71
C CYS A 294 -13.08 -16.40 23.89
N VAL A 295 -13.00 -15.42 24.78
CA VAL A 295 -12.04 -15.40 25.89
C VAL A 295 -12.66 -14.87 27.18
N GLU A 296 -12.20 -15.38 28.32
CA GLU A 296 -12.43 -14.74 29.62
C GLU A 296 -11.46 -13.57 29.78
N VAL A 297 -11.93 -12.44 30.29
CA VAL A 297 -11.09 -11.28 30.62
C VAL A 297 -11.24 -10.90 32.09
N SER A 298 -10.21 -10.27 32.66
CA SER A 298 -10.19 -9.91 34.07
C SER A 298 -11.24 -8.86 34.45
N ARG A 299 -11.65 -8.00 33.50
CA ARG A 299 -12.68 -6.97 33.70
C ARG A 299 -13.14 -6.40 32.36
N LEU A 300 -14.43 -6.09 32.25
CA LEU A 300 -15.03 -5.37 31.12
C LEU A 300 -15.45 -3.94 31.50
N PRO A 301 -15.59 -3.01 30.53
CA PRO A 301 -16.06 -1.65 30.81
C PRO A 301 -17.41 -1.65 31.54
N LYS A 302 -17.55 -0.81 32.56
CA LYS A 302 -18.75 -0.74 33.43
C LYS A 302 -19.14 -2.06 34.11
N ASP A 303 -18.20 -3.00 34.26
CA ASP A 303 -18.42 -4.29 34.93
C ASP A 303 -19.53 -5.15 34.31
N VAL A 304 -19.75 -5.01 33.00
CA VAL A 304 -20.66 -5.88 32.26
C VAL A 304 -20.12 -7.31 32.19
N LEU A 305 -21.00 -8.26 31.85
CA LEU A 305 -20.70 -9.69 31.79
C LEU A 305 -20.21 -10.14 30.40
N VAL A 306 -20.55 -9.37 29.36
CA VAL A 306 -20.22 -9.69 27.96
C VAL A 306 -19.97 -8.42 27.14
N GLU A 307 -18.95 -8.48 26.28
CA GLU A 307 -18.65 -7.50 25.25
C GLU A 307 -18.40 -8.23 23.92
N ILE A 308 -18.94 -7.71 22.81
CA ILE A 308 -18.74 -8.32 21.49
C ILE A 308 -18.37 -7.25 20.46
N ASP A 309 -17.27 -7.49 19.73
CA ASP A 309 -16.91 -6.74 18.52
C ASP A 309 -17.18 -7.56 17.25
N CYS A 310 -17.23 -6.87 16.11
CA CYS A 310 -17.26 -7.57 14.82
C CYS A 310 -16.60 -6.80 13.68
N ILE A 311 -16.20 -7.57 12.67
CA ILE A 311 -15.78 -7.07 11.35
C ILE A 311 -16.79 -7.59 10.34
N ALA A 312 -17.32 -6.68 9.51
CA ALA A 312 -18.20 -7.01 8.40
C ALA A 312 -17.63 -6.55 7.07
N VAL A 313 -18.09 -7.18 5.99
CA VAL A 313 -17.73 -6.85 4.61
C VAL A 313 -19.01 -6.66 3.80
N ILE A 314 -19.16 -5.48 3.22
CA ILE A 314 -20.25 -5.17 2.28
C ILE A 314 -19.75 -5.30 0.83
N GLN A 315 -20.66 -5.42 -0.13
CA GLN A 315 -20.34 -5.43 -1.56
C GLN A 315 -20.48 -4.04 -2.17
#